data_AF-K2FX13-F1
#
_entry.id   AF-K2FX13-F1
#
_cell.length_a   1.000
_cell.length_b   1.000
_cell.length_c   1.000
_cell.angle_alpha   90.00
_cell.angle_beta   90.00
_cell.angle_gamma   90.00
#
_symmetry.space_group_name_H-M   'P 1'
#
loop_
_entity.id
_entity.type
_entity.pdbx_description
1 polymer ?
#
loop_
_entity_poly.entity_id
_entity_poly.type
_entity_poly.pdbx_seq_one_letter_code
_entity_poly.pdbx_strand_id
1 'polypeptide(L)'
;MKISTVPNDFIISIPNDNGEMVKSDFLLHALKIKNDTNENMILKSISFELKYENELVKKIIYCEKALDSKIETLGQEISFVTCEEYSKLYFGTNDFWSYKNIAKSAILLPGEESGIFNEYFVQVHKSKIDEIVIKIDYLAGDKQCTKSSALQVVEYKCKNDYIFPVKGNYSTCGNYNDLLGHRQ
;
A
#
# COMPACT_ATOMS: atom_id res chain seq x y z
N MET A 1 11.23 13.51 3.15
CA MET A 1 10.45 12.47 2.43
C MET A 1 9.04 12.38 2.99
N LYS A 2 8.03 12.31 2.11
CA LYS A 2 6.62 12.11 2.47
C LYS A 2 6.15 10.70 2.08
N ILE A 3 5.45 10.04 3.00
CA ILE A 3 4.77 8.76 2.78
C ILE A 3 3.26 9.02 2.73
N SER A 4 2.55 8.37 1.82
CA SER A 4 1.09 8.42 1.75
C SER A 4 0.58 7.06 1.30
N THR A 5 -0.59 6.63 1.78
CA THR A 5 -1.15 5.33 1.46
C THR A 5 -2.61 5.43 1.06
N VAL A 6 -3.07 4.41 0.34
CA VAL A 6 -4.49 4.15 0.07
C VAL A 6 -4.76 2.70 0.49
N PRO A 7 -5.60 2.46 1.52
CA PRO A 7 -6.20 3.44 2.43
C PRO A 7 -5.16 4.19 3.29
N ASN A 8 -5.52 5.38 3.78
CA ASN A 8 -4.66 6.31 4.53
C ASN A 8 -4.63 6.05 6.04
N ASP A 9 -5.74 5.54 6.60
CA ASP A 9 -5.94 5.47 8.04
C ASP A 9 -5.93 4.03 8.58
N PHE A 10 -6.51 3.09 7.84
CA PHE A 10 -6.62 1.69 8.27
C PHE A 10 -6.66 0.70 7.11
N ILE A 11 -6.20 -0.53 7.34
CA ILE A 11 -6.39 -1.64 6.41
C ILE A 11 -7.50 -2.55 6.93
N ILE A 12 -8.42 -2.92 6.02
CA ILE A 12 -9.51 -3.83 6.31
C ILE A 12 -8.99 -5.27 6.20
N SER A 13 -9.18 -6.07 7.26
CA SER A 13 -8.91 -7.51 7.22
C SER A 13 -10.19 -8.34 7.39
N ILE A 14 -10.26 -9.47 6.70
CA ILE A 14 -11.34 -10.48 6.81
C ILE A 14 -10.74 -11.69 7.57
N PRO A 15 -10.85 -11.73 8.90
CA PRO A 15 -10.38 -12.88 9.67
C PRO A 15 -11.30 -14.08 9.44
N ASN A 16 -10.75 -15.18 8.90
CA ASN A 16 -11.38 -16.50 9.02
C ASN A 16 -10.86 -17.16 10.30
N ASP A 17 -11.76 -17.30 11.28
CA ASP A 17 -11.49 -17.94 12.56
C ASP A 17 -11.95 -19.40 12.51
N ASN A 18 -10.98 -20.32 12.58
CA ASN A 18 -11.25 -21.76 12.63
C ASN A 18 -11.11 -22.32 14.06
N GLY A 19 -11.07 -21.46 15.09
CA GLY A 19 -10.97 -21.81 16.51
C GLY A 19 -9.54 -21.83 17.08
N GLU A 20 -8.51 -22.00 16.24
CA GLU A 20 -7.09 -22.03 16.69
C GLU A 20 -6.19 -21.00 15.99
N MET A 21 -6.54 -20.60 14.78
CA MET A 21 -5.74 -19.71 13.94
C MET A 21 -6.65 -18.74 13.22
N VAL A 22 -6.19 -17.50 13.11
CA VAL A 22 -6.82 -16.42 12.38
C VAL A 22 -6.04 -16.18 11.08
N LYS A 23 -6.72 -16.30 9.94
CA LYS A 23 -6.18 -15.85 8.65
C LYS A 23 -6.54 -14.38 8.45
N SER A 24 -5.55 -13.50 8.50
CA SER A 24 -5.69 -12.08 8.19
C SER A 24 -5.20 -11.83 6.75
N ASP A 25 -6.13 -11.42 5.88
CA ASP A 25 -5.84 -10.94 4.54
C ASP A 25 -5.71 -9.41 4.56
N PHE A 26 -4.72 -8.87 3.85
CA PHE A 26 -4.47 -7.42 3.78
C PHE A 26 -4.31 -6.99 2.34
N LEU A 27 -4.94 -5.87 2.00
CA LEU A 27 -4.79 -5.21 0.70
C LEU A 27 -4.43 -3.74 0.91
N LEU A 28 -3.22 -3.38 0.50
CA LEU A 28 -2.79 -1.99 0.39
C LEU A 28 -2.83 -1.60 -1.08
N HIS A 29 -3.84 -0.83 -1.47
CA HIS A 29 -4.03 -0.41 -2.87
C HIS A 29 -2.85 0.43 -3.36
N ALA A 30 -2.36 1.36 -2.54
CA ALA A 30 -1.17 2.12 -2.90
C ALA A 30 -0.33 2.56 -1.70
N LEU A 31 0.96 2.62 -1.94
CA LEU A 31 1.96 3.31 -1.13
C LEU A 31 2.67 4.32 -2.03
N LYS A 32 2.52 5.61 -1.77
CA LYS A 32 3.32 6.67 -2.40
C LYS A 32 4.48 7.09 -1.50
N ILE A 33 5.64 7.23 -2.13
CA ILE A 33 6.86 7.81 -1.58
C ILE A 33 7.20 9.02 -2.42
N LYS A 34 7.23 10.21 -1.83
CA LYS A 34 7.60 11.44 -2.53
C LYS A 34 8.90 12.01 -1.99
N ASN A 35 9.82 12.33 -2.90
CA ASN A 35 10.96 13.17 -2.60
C ASN A 35 10.52 14.64 -2.51
N ASP A 36 10.23 15.09 -1.29
CA ASP A 36 9.92 16.49 -0.96
C ASP A 36 11.17 17.26 -0.48
N THR A 37 12.36 16.72 -0.72
CA THR A 37 13.64 17.35 -0.41
C THR A 37 14.30 17.90 -1.67
N ASN A 38 15.36 18.70 -1.51
CA ASN A 38 16.14 19.26 -2.62
C ASN A 38 17.32 18.36 -3.03
N GLU A 39 17.48 17.19 -2.41
CA GLU A 39 18.58 16.25 -2.66
C GLU A 39 18.05 14.97 -3.31
N ASN A 40 18.91 14.27 -4.05
CA ASN A 40 18.57 12.95 -4.56
C ASN A 40 18.43 11.96 -3.40
N MET A 41 17.41 11.11 -3.46
CA MET A 41 17.22 10.04 -2.51
C MET A 41 17.41 8.68 -3.17
N ILE A 42 18.13 7.78 -2.52
CA ILE A 42 18.30 6.40 -2.99
C ILE A 42 17.53 5.49 -2.04
N LEU A 43 16.40 4.95 -2.48
CA LEU A 43 15.65 3.95 -1.74
C LEU A 43 16.50 2.68 -1.61
N LYS A 44 16.59 2.15 -0.39
CA LYS A 44 17.34 0.93 -0.05
C LYS A 44 16.41 -0.22 0.28
N SER A 45 15.35 0.07 1.02
CA SER A 45 14.34 -0.94 1.34
C SER A 45 12.97 -0.31 1.53
N ILE A 46 11.93 -1.09 1.24
CA ILE A 46 10.57 -0.88 1.72
C ILE A 46 10.17 -2.13 2.48
N SER A 47 9.73 -1.99 3.72
CA SER A 47 9.29 -3.12 4.53
C SER A 47 7.95 -2.89 5.21
N PHE A 48 7.21 -3.98 5.37
CA PHE A 48 5.94 -4.06 6.06
C PHE A 48 6.11 -4.98 7.27
N GLU A 49 5.98 -4.40 8.45
CA GLU A 49 6.00 -5.11 9.73
C GLU A 49 4.57 -5.29 10.22
N LEU A 50 4.08 -6.53 10.20
CA LEU A 50 2.77 -6.91 10.73
C LEU A 50 2.93 -7.17 12.23
N LYS A 51 2.09 -6.54 13.02
CA LYS A 51 2.17 -6.60 14.48
C LYS A 51 0.86 -6.98 15.16
N TYR A 52 1.01 -7.50 16.36
CA TYR A 52 -0.06 -7.72 17.34
C TYR A 52 0.45 -7.23 18.69
N GLU A 53 -0.25 -6.30 19.35
CA GLU A 53 0.14 -5.75 20.67
C GLU A 53 1.61 -5.26 20.72
N ASN A 54 2.07 -4.61 19.64
CA ASN A 54 3.46 -4.19 19.38
C ASN A 54 4.49 -5.30 19.12
N GLU A 55 4.13 -6.57 19.22
CA GLU A 55 5.01 -7.68 18.87
C GLU A 55 5.07 -7.87 17.35
N LEU A 56 6.28 -8.06 16.83
CA LEU A 56 6.49 -8.33 15.41
C LEU A 56 6.06 -9.78 15.09
N VAL A 57 5.00 -9.93 14.32
CA VAL A 57 4.51 -11.24 13.85
C VAL A 57 5.21 -11.64 12.55
N LYS A 58 5.31 -10.70 11.60
CA LYS A 58 5.94 -10.95 10.30
C LYS A 58 6.54 -9.67 9.73
N LYS A 59 7.67 -9.82 9.04
CA LYS A 59 8.28 -8.75 8.27
C LYS A 59 8.40 -9.14 6.80
N ILE A 60 7.88 -8.30 5.92
CA ILE A 60 8.03 -8.41 4.47
C ILE A 60 9.00 -7.30 4.06
N ILE A 61 10.02 -7.61 3.26
CA ILE A 61 11.05 -6.64 2.87
C ILE A 61 11.28 -6.74 1.36
N TYR A 62 11.22 -5.58 0.71
CA TYR A 62 11.66 -5.37 -0.66
C TYR A 62 12.98 -4.59 -0.62
N CYS A 63 14.07 -5.21 -1.07
CA CYS A 63 15.37 -4.57 -1.17
C CYS A 63 16.08 -5.01 -2.46
N GLU A 64 17.10 -4.25 -2.85
CA GLU A 64 17.92 -4.54 -4.04
C GLU A 64 17.03 -4.80 -5.28
N LYS A 65 17.28 -5.89 -6.02
CA LYS A 65 16.56 -6.25 -7.24
C LYS A 65 15.05 -6.36 -7.06
N ALA A 66 14.58 -6.78 -5.88
CA ALA A 66 13.14 -6.88 -5.63
C ALA A 66 12.49 -5.49 -5.53
N LEU A 67 13.22 -4.52 -4.96
CA LEU A 67 12.79 -3.13 -4.92
C LEU A 67 12.84 -2.50 -6.32
N ASP A 68 13.94 -2.70 -7.05
CA ASP A 68 14.07 -2.17 -8.42
C ASP A 68 12.93 -2.68 -9.32
N SER A 69 12.64 -3.98 -9.24
CA SER A 69 11.52 -4.59 -9.99
C SER A 69 10.16 -4.00 -9.58
N LYS A 70 9.93 -3.76 -8.28
CA LYS A 70 8.67 -3.12 -7.84
C LYS A 70 8.51 -1.70 -8.39
N ILE A 71 9.60 -0.93 -8.44
CA ILE A 71 9.57 0.45 -8.96
C ILE A 71 9.37 0.47 -10.47
N GLU A 72 10.03 -0.43 -11.20
CA GLU A 72 9.84 -0.54 -12.65
C GLU A 72 8.40 -0.95 -13.00
N THR A 73 7.87 -1.97 -12.32
CA THR A 73 6.49 -2.43 -12.48
C THR A 73 5.49 -1.32 -12.16
N LEU A 74 5.73 -0.53 -11.10
CA LEU A 74 4.88 0.61 -10.75
C LEU A 74 4.73 1.59 -11.92
N GLY A 75 5.84 1.95 -12.59
CA GLY A 75 5.80 2.84 -13.75
C GLY A 75 4.90 2.33 -14.87
N GLN A 76 4.92 1.01 -15.11
CA GLN A 76 4.07 0.36 -16.09
C GLN A 76 2.60 0.34 -15.64
N GLU A 77 2.32 -0.10 -14.40
CA GLU A 77 0.96 -0.20 -13.85
C GLU A 77 0.27 1.16 -13.76
N ILE A 78 0.97 2.20 -13.30
CA ILE A 78 0.45 3.57 -13.23
C ILE A 78 0.15 4.11 -14.63
N SER A 79 0.94 3.78 -15.66
CA SER A 79 0.68 4.26 -17.03
C SER A 79 -0.69 3.82 -17.56
N PHE A 80 -1.13 2.60 -17.21
CA PHE A 80 -2.46 2.10 -17.55
C PHE A 80 -3.55 2.77 -16.72
N VAL A 81 -3.28 2.95 -15.42
CA VAL A 81 -4.28 3.45 -14.47
C VAL A 81 -4.42 4.97 -14.51
N THR A 82 -3.43 5.75 -14.96
CA THR A 82 -3.39 7.24 -14.90
C THR A 82 -3.32 7.94 -16.26
N CYS A 83 -3.62 7.25 -17.36
CA CYS A 83 -3.59 7.82 -18.70
C CYS A 83 -4.39 9.15 -18.75
N GLU A 84 -3.82 10.20 -19.37
CA GLU A 84 -4.15 11.64 -19.16
C GLU A 84 -5.64 12.01 -19.31
N GLU A 85 -6.46 11.14 -19.91
CA GLU A 85 -7.86 11.39 -20.22
C GLU A 85 -8.87 10.75 -19.23
N TYR A 86 -8.47 9.75 -18.41
CA TYR A 86 -9.46 8.90 -17.70
C TYR A 86 -9.33 8.81 -16.17
N SER A 87 -8.27 9.33 -15.56
CA SER A 87 -8.00 8.93 -14.16
C SER A 87 -7.22 9.97 -13.38
N LYS A 88 -7.96 11.02 -13.01
CA LYS A 88 -7.54 11.97 -11.96
C LYS A 88 -7.91 11.48 -10.56
N LEU A 89 -8.74 10.45 -10.43
CA LEU A 89 -9.25 9.95 -9.15
C LEU A 89 -8.79 8.51 -8.92
N TYR A 90 -7.88 8.31 -7.97
CA TYR A 90 -7.42 6.99 -7.55
C TYR A 90 -8.08 6.63 -6.20
N PHE A 91 -9.05 5.71 -6.22
CA PHE A 91 -9.87 5.33 -5.04
C PHE A 91 -10.39 6.55 -4.26
N GLY A 92 -10.89 7.58 -4.96
CA GLY A 92 -11.41 8.80 -4.34
C GLY A 92 -10.36 9.88 -4.03
N THR A 93 -9.06 9.59 -4.20
CA THR A 93 -7.98 10.57 -4.00
C THR A 93 -7.57 11.19 -5.33
N ASN A 94 -7.72 12.50 -5.45
CA ASN A 94 -7.28 13.23 -6.64
C ASN A 94 -5.74 13.29 -6.70
N ASP A 95 -5.19 13.06 -7.89
CA ASP A 95 -3.75 13.19 -8.19
C ASP A 95 -2.86 12.44 -7.18
N PHE A 96 -3.27 11.21 -6.80
CA PHE A 96 -2.49 10.42 -5.83
C PHE A 96 -1.08 10.16 -6.35
N TRP A 97 -0.92 9.76 -7.62
CA TRP A 97 0.37 9.75 -8.31
C TRP A 97 0.31 10.62 -9.54
N SER A 98 1.41 11.31 -9.84
CA SER A 98 1.60 12.00 -11.12
C SER A 98 2.51 11.17 -12.01
N TYR A 99 1.98 10.63 -13.11
CA TYR A 99 2.76 9.85 -14.09
C TYR A 99 4.03 10.58 -14.56
N LYS A 100 3.95 11.92 -14.69
CA LYS A 100 5.08 12.77 -15.10
C LYS A 100 6.23 12.79 -14.09
N ASN A 101 5.96 12.46 -12.84
CA ASN A 101 6.90 12.52 -11.75
C ASN A 101 7.30 11.12 -11.24
N ILE A 102 6.86 10.04 -11.87
CA ILE A 102 7.22 8.69 -11.41
C ILE A 102 8.69 8.40 -11.70
N ALA A 103 9.44 8.10 -10.64
CA ALA A 103 10.83 7.67 -10.73
C ALA A 103 10.92 6.32 -11.45
N LYS A 104 11.92 6.19 -12.31
CA LYS A 104 12.17 4.97 -13.10
C LYS A 104 13.12 3.98 -12.42
N SER A 105 13.60 4.31 -11.23
CA SER A 105 14.57 3.53 -10.47
C SER A 105 14.43 3.81 -8.98
N ALA A 106 15.18 3.10 -8.14
CA ALA A 106 15.29 3.39 -6.71
C ALA A 106 15.89 4.77 -6.39
N ILE A 107 16.42 5.50 -7.38
CA ILE A 107 16.90 6.87 -7.23
C ILE A 107 15.75 7.82 -7.57
N LEU A 108 15.32 8.61 -6.58
CA LEU A 108 14.30 9.64 -6.71
C LEU A 108 14.96 11.02 -6.74
N LEU A 109 14.81 11.73 -7.84
CA LEU A 109 15.17 13.14 -7.94
C LEU A 109 14.22 14.02 -7.11
N PRO A 110 14.59 15.27 -6.79
CA PRO A 110 13.70 16.21 -6.13
C PRO A 110 12.35 16.33 -6.85
N GLY A 111 11.25 16.13 -6.12
CA GLY A 111 9.89 16.18 -6.63
C GLY A 111 9.37 14.87 -7.22
N GLU A 112 10.22 13.88 -7.47
CA GLU A 112 9.80 12.57 -8.00
C GLU A 112 9.05 11.73 -6.95
N GLU A 113 8.25 10.82 -7.48
CA GLU A 113 7.35 9.93 -6.76
C GLU A 113 7.66 8.47 -7.11
N SER A 114 7.53 7.59 -6.14
CA SER A 114 7.64 6.14 -6.32
C SER A 114 6.69 5.45 -5.35
N GLY A 115 6.77 4.13 -5.22
CA GLY A 115 5.81 3.42 -4.42
C GLY A 115 5.65 1.94 -4.69
N ILE A 116 4.56 1.41 -4.15
CA ILE A 116 4.08 0.05 -4.40
C ILE A 116 2.59 0.15 -4.72
N PHE A 117 2.15 -0.59 -5.74
CA PHE A 117 0.77 -0.67 -6.18
C PHE A 117 0.19 -2.05 -5.86
N ASN A 118 -1.05 -2.07 -5.37
CA ASN A 118 -1.86 -3.24 -5.04
C ASN A 118 -1.07 -4.36 -4.33
N GLU A 119 -0.45 -4.00 -3.21
CA GLU A 119 0.28 -4.96 -2.39
C GLU A 119 -0.69 -5.81 -1.58
N TYR A 120 -0.53 -7.12 -1.70
CA TYR A 120 -1.38 -8.09 -1.02
C TYR A 120 -0.53 -9.06 -0.23
N PHE A 121 -0.91 -9.29 1.02
CA PHE A 121 -0.26 -10.27 1.86
C PHE A 121 -1.27 -11.02 2.73
N VAL A 122 -0.93 -12.27 3.02
CA VAL A 122 -1.69 -13.16 3.92
C VAL A 122 -0.83 -13.46 5.12
N GLN A 123 -1.45 -13.42 6.29
CA GLN A 123 -0.86 -13.93 7.52
C GLN A 123 -1.83 -14.85 8.24
N VAL A 124 -1.35 -16.03 8.64
CA VAL A 124 -2.10 -16.95 9.51
C VAL A 124 -1.40 -16.95 10.86
N HIS A 125 -2.09 -16.54 11.91
CA HIS A 125 -1.52 -16.38 13.24
C HIS A 125 -2.58 -16.65 14.32
N LYS A 126 -2.16 -16.97 15.55
CA LYS A 126 -3.08 -17.24 16.67
C LYS A 126 -3.90 -16.01 17.08
N SER A 127 -3.35 -14.82 16.82
CA SER A 127 -3.96 -13.53 17.13
C SER A 127 -4.18 -12.71 15.85
N LYS A 128 -5.23 -11.88 15.86
CA LYS A 128 -5.51 -10.86 14.82
C LYS A 128 -4.37 -9.84 14.80
N ILE A 129 -3.85 -9.53 13.61
CA ILE A 129 -2.92 -8.41 13.44
C ILE A 129 -3.70 -7.11 13.67
N ASP A 130 -3.14 -6.18 14.44
CA ASP A 130 -3.76 -4.90 14.79
C ASP A 130 -3.04 -3.70 14.16
N GLU A 131 -1.79 -3.87 13.70
CA GLU A 131 -1.01 -2.80 13.11
C GLU A 131 -0.10 -3.30 11.97
N ILE A 132 0.03 -2.47 10.93
CA ILE A 132 1.05 -2.60 9.91
C ILE A 132 1.94 -1.38 9.93
N VAL A 133 3.22 -1.57 10.20
CA VAL A 133 4.24 -0.51 10.14
C VAL A 133 4.98 -0.60 8.82
N ILE A 134 4.85 0.44 8.02
CA ILE A 134 5.60 0.63 6.78
C ILE A 134 6.90 1.34 7.14
N LYS A 135 8.04 0.77 6.80
CA LYS A 135 9.36 1.40 6.95
C LYS A 135 10.05 1.52 5.61
N ILE A 136 10.60 2.69 5.35
CA ILE A 136 11.37 3.00 4.15
C ILE A 136 12.76 3.41 4.59
N ASP A 137 13.76 2.63 4.19
CA ASP A 137 15.16 2.94 4.37
C ASP A 137 15.70 3.57 3.10
N TYR A 138 16.41 4.69 3.23
CA TYR A 138 16.94 5.44 2.10
C TYR A 138 18.24 6.17 2.45
N LEU A 139 18.99 6.53 1.42
CA LEU A 139 20.10 7.48 1.53
C LEU A 139 19.64 8.84 1.06
N ALA A 140 19.93 9.89 1.82
CA ALA A 140 19.83 11.29 1.38
C ALA A 140 21.25 11.88 1.43
N GLY A 141 21.85 12.07 0.26
CA GLY A 141 23.31 12.21 0.14
C GLY A 141 24.02 10.99 0.74
N ASP A 142 24.93 11.22 1.68
CA ASP A 142 25.68 10.17 2.38
C ASP A 142 25.03 9.68 3.68
N LYS A 143 23.87 10.25 4.06
CA LYS A 143 23.21 9.91 5.32
C LYS A 143 22.18 8.81 5.12
N GLN A 144 22.31 7.76 5.92
CA GLN A 144 21.30 6.72 6.02
C GLN A 144 20.15 7.18 6.91
N CYS A 145 18.94 7.08 6.36
CA CYS A 145 17.72 7.55 6.97
C CYS A 145 16.65 6.45 6.93
N THR A 146 15.77 6.45 7.93
CA THR A 146 14.58 5.61 7.96
C THR A 146 13.37 6.50 8.20
N LYS A 147 12.29 6.26 7.45
CA LYS A 147 10.98 6.87 7.70
C LYS A 147 9.96 5.76 7.91
N SER A 148 9.11 5.93 8.91
CA SER A 148 8.02 5.00 9.18
C SER A 148 6.66 5.67 9.12
N SER A 149 5.65 4.86 8.80
CA SER A 149 4.23 5.19 8.93
C SER A 149 3.51 3.94 9.43
N ALA A 150 2.56 4.10 10.34
CA ALA A 150 1.76 2.99 10.85
C ALA A 150 0.32 3.10 10.33
N LEU A 151 -0.27 1.95 10.01
CA LEU A 151 -1.67 1.80 9.65
C LEU A 151 -2.31 0.85 10.65
N GLN A 152 -3.44 1.26 11.22
CA GLN A 152 -4.22 0.38 12.08
C GLN A 152 -4.90 -0.68 11.20
N VAL A 153 -4.99 -1.90 11.71
CA VAL A 153 -5.77 -2.96 11.05
C VAL A 153 -7.11 -3.03 11.75
N VAL A 154 -8.17 -2.76 10.99
CA VAL A 154 -9.54 -2.88 11.49
C VAL A 154 -10.20 -4.08 10.83
N GLU A 155 -10.92 -4.83 11.64
CA GLU A 155 -11.75 -5.93 11.16
C GLU A 155 -12.95 -5.37 10.39
N TYR A 156 -13.16 -5.88 9.17
CA TYR A 156 -14.40 -5.56 8.47
C TYR A 156 -15.58 -6.19 9.21
N LYS A 157 -16.52 -5.35 9.65
CA LYS A 157 -17.82 -5.82 10.10
C LYS A 157 -18.84 -5.45 9.05
N CYS A 158 -19.20 -6.42 8.22
CA CYS A 158 -20.25 -6.22 7.24
C CYS A 158 -21.56 -5.92 7.99
N LYS A 159 -22.10 -4.70 7.82
CA LYS A 159 -23.32 -4.27 8.51
C LYS A 159 -24.58 -4.74 7.78
N ASN A 160 -24.48 -5.07 6.49
CA ASN A 160 -25.58 -5.49 5.63
C ASN A 160 -25.08 -6.62 4.73
N ASP A 161 -25.89 -7.67 4.51
CA ASP A 161 -25.54 -8.78 3.62
C ASP A 161 -25.35 -8.38 2.14
N TYR A 162 -25.74 -7.14 1.80
CA TYR A 162 -25.68 -6.55 0.46
C TYR A 162 -25.20 -5.10 0.52
N ILE A 163 -24.22 -4.75 -0.32
CA ILE A 163 -23.78 -3.37 -0.54
C ILE A 163 -24.30 -2.95 -1.91
N PHE A 164 -25.28 -2.05 -1.95
CA PHE A 164 -25.68 -1.41 -3.20
C PHE A 164 -24.55 -0.50 -3.71
N PRO A 165 -24.33 -0.40 -5.04
CA PRO A 165 -23.47 0.63 -5.60
C PRO A 165 -23.90 1.99 -5.06
N VAL A 166 -22.94 2.76 -4.52
CA VAL A 166 -23.18 4.15 -4.13
C VAL A 166 -23.72 4.90 -5.35
N LYS A 167 -24.74 5.76 -5.16
CA LYS A 167 -25.42 6.50 -6.23
C LYS A 167 -24.40 7.18 -7.17
N GLY A 168 -24.33 6.74 -8.43
CA GLY A 168 -23.38 7.23 -9.43
C GLY A 168 -22.29 6.23 -9.84
N ASN A 169 -22.18 5.07 -9.17
CA ASN A 169 -21.34 3.96 -9.61
C ASN A 169 -22.13 3.02 -10.53
N TYR A 170 -21.55 2.70 -11.69
CA TYR A 170 -22.15 1.82 -12.72
C TYR A 170 -21.79 0.34 -12.56
N SER A 171 -20.84 0.01 -11.68
CA SER A 171 -20.47 -1.37 -11.33
C SER A 171 -19.88 -1.41 -9.92
N THR A 172 -20.20 -2.47 -9.17
CA THR A 172 -19.47 -2.90 -7.98
C THR A 172 -19.03 -4.32 -8.26
N CYS A 173 -17.73 -4.57 -8.32
CA CYS A 173 -17.21 -5.90 -8.58
C CYS A 173 -17.21 -6.74 -7.29
N GLY A 174 -18.39 -7.13 -6.82
CA GLY A 174 -18.58 -7.95 -5.63
C GLY A 174 -19.12 -7.20 -4.42
N ASN A 175 -19.49 -7.96 -3.37
CA ASN A 175 -20.11 -7.43 -2.15
C ASN A 175 -19.08 -7.03 -1.08
N TYR A 176 -17.78 -6.93 -1.41
CA TYR A 176 -16.69 -6.68 -0.45
C TYR A 176 -16.68 -7.66 0.75
N ASN A 177 -17.26 -8.85 0.58
CA ASN A 177 -17.38 -9.88 1.61
C ASN A 177 -16.28 -10.96 1.50
N ASP A 178 -15.48 -10.91 0.44
CA ASP A 178 -14.35 -11.80 0.22
C ASP A 178 -13.24 -11.06 -0.54
N LEU A 179 -12.04 -11.66 -0.54
CA LEU A 179 -10.84 -11.10 -1.16
C LEU A 179 -11.01 -10.81 -2.65
N LEU A 180 -11.75 -11.64 -3.37
CA LEU A 180 -11.91 -11.49 -4.82
C LEU A 180 -12.80 -10.29 -5.14
N GLY A 181 -13.80 -10.01 -4.30
CA GLY A 181 -14.61 -8.80 -4.38
C GLY A 181 -13.87 -7.50 -4.03
N HIS A 182 -12.75 -7.57 -3.30
CA HIS A 182 -11.88 -6.41 -3.06
C HIS A 182 -10.83 -6.16 -4.16
N ARG A 183 -10.59 -7.17 -5.00
CA ARG A 183 -9.53 -7.15 -6.04
C ARG A 183 -10.01 -6.68 -7.42
N GLN A 184 -11.32 -6.68 -7.65
CA GLN A 184 -11.94 -6.35 -8.95
C GLN A 184 -12.40 -4.90 -9.02
#